data_AF-A0A949UBA3-F1
#
_entry.id   AF-A0A949UBA3-F1
#
_cell.length_a   1.000
_cell.length_b   1.000
_cell.length_c   1.000
_cell.angle_alpha   90.00
_cell.angle_beta   90.00
_cell.angle_gamma   90.00
#
_symmetry.space_group_name_H-M   'P 1'
#
loop_
_entity.id
_entity.type
_entity.pdbx_description
1 polymer ?
#
loop_
_entity_poly.entity_id
_entity_poly.type
_entity_poly.pdbx_seq_one_letter_code
_entity_poly.pdbx_strand_id
1 'polypeptide(L)'
;LFMVRADYAAATRECAALPVEADDLYAIACRDYVDATTGKLAPAYAELSRALGANPDVAAGEKLWVLTRLGEMAWRLGDPAAAERHFKSALALGQDDNFLLAAYADFLLDQGRPRDVVQMLKGWTRSDTLLLRLALAEKKLALPEAAAHVQALGDRFAAATLRGERLHMGEEARYLLDLKGDAKRALAVGLENWKDQREPRDALVVLEAAAAAKDGAAAEPVLKWLQESRFESATMQRVATSMR
;
A
#
# COMPACT_ATOMS: atom_id res chain seq x y z
N LEU A 1 -13.79 5.61 -2.04
CA LEU A 1 -14.50 4.92 -0.94
C LEU A 1 -14.68 3.43 -1.22
N PHE A 2 -15.26 3.03 -2.37
CA PHE A 2 -15.55 1.61 -2.66
C PHE A 2 -14.31 0.71 -2.69
N MET A 3 -13.22 1.14 -3.32
CA MET A 3 -11.95 0.40 -3.32
C MET A 3 -11.40 0.15 -1.91
N VAL A 4 -11.40 1.17 -1.06
CA VAL A 4 -10.96 1.08 0.35
C VAL A 4 -11.83 0.10 1.14
N ARG A 5 -13.12 0.00 0.82
CA ARG A 5 -14.03 -0.94 1.46
C ARG A 5 -14.06 -2.30 0.78
N ALA A 6 -13.21 -2.59 -0.21
CA ALA A 6 -13.27 -3.80 -1.03
C ALA A 6 -14.66 -4.07 -1.66
N ASP A 7 -15.46 -3.02 -1.92
CA ASP A 7 -16.71 -3.11 -2.68
C ASP A 7 -16.41 -2.93 -4.17
N TYR A 8 -15.78 -3.94 -4.75
CA TYR A 8 -15.33 -3.87 -6.15
C TYR A 8 -16.49 -3.81 -7.13
N ALA A 9 -17.65 -4.41 -6.80
CA ALA A 9 -18.83 -4.34 -7.65
C ALA A 9 -19.38 -2.90 -7.75
N ALA A 10 -19.42 -2.17 -6.63
CA ALA A 10 -19.76 -0.74 -6.67
C ALA A 10 -18.69 0.07 -7.40
N ALA A 11 -17.40 -0.19 -7.15
CA ALA A 11 -16.31 0.49 -7.85
C ALA A 11 -16.40 0.30 -9.39
N THR A 12 -16.70 -0.92 -9.86
CA THR A 12 -16.91 -1.20 -11.29
C THR A 12 -18.07 -0.38 -11.85
N ARG A 13 -19.19 -0.27 -11.14
CA ARG A 13 -20.35 0.53 -11.59
C ARG A 13 -20.02 2.01 -11.70
N GLU A 14 -19.29 2.56 -10.73
CA GLU A 14 -18.83 3.96 -10.77
C GLU A 14 -17.89 4.20 -11.96
N CYS A 15 -16.89 3.33 -12.17
CA CYS A 15 -15.97 3.47 -13.30
C CYS A 15 -16.66 3.31 -14.66
N ALA A 16 -17.77 2.54 -14.73
CA ALA A 16 -18.57 2.39 -15.94
C ALA A 16 -19.51 3.58 -16.21
N ALA A 17 -19.79 4.41 -15.20
CA ALA A 17 -20.60 5.61 -15.33
C ALA A 17 -19.79 6.83 -15.81
N LEU A 18 -18.46 6.73 -15.85
CA LEU A 18 -17.60 7.77 -16.41
C LEU A 18 -17.81 7.90 -17.93
N PRO A 19 -17.72 9.12 -18.49
CA PRO A 19 -17.88 9.34 -19.93
C PRO A 19 -16.97 8.42 -20.76
N VAL A 20 -17.54 7.78 -21.78
CA VAL A 20 -16.81 6.87 -22.66
C VAL A 20 -16.24 7.65 -23.84
N GLU A 21 -15.42 8.65 -23.55
CA GLU A 21 -14.49 9.16 -24.55
C GLU A 21 -13.36 8.13 -24.67
N ALA A 22 -13.12 7.63 -25.89
CA ALA A 22 -12.30 6.44 -26.14
C ALA A 22 -10.86 6.55 -25.60
N ASP A 23 -10.40 7.76 -25.28
CA ASP A 23 -9.06 8.08 -24.83
C ASP A 23 -9.01 8.71 -23.44
N ASP A 24 -10.11 8.77 -22.68
CA ASP A 24 -10.08 9.31 -21.32
C ASP A 24 -9.26 8.40 -20.38
N LEU A 25 -8.03 8.84 -20.09
CA LEU A 25 -7.09 8.14 -19.23
C LEU A 25 -7.69 7.89 -17.84
N TYR A 26 -8.45 8.82 -17.29
CA TYR A 26 -9.04 8.70 -15.97
C TYR A 26 -10.06 7.55 -15.95
N ALA A 27 -10.92 7.47 -16.96
CA ALA A 27 -11.92 6.41 -17.08
C ALA A 27 -11.27 5.02 -17.25
N ILE A 28 -10.22 4.92 -18.08
CA ILE A 28 -9.45 3.69 -18.26
C ILE A 28 -8.78 3.28 -16.94
N ALA A 29 -8.07 4.21 -16.32
CA ALA A 29 -7.33 3.96 -15.10
C ALA A 29 -8.22 3.59 -13.91
N CYS A 30 -9.45 4.15 -13.83
CA CYS A 30 -10.45 3.71 -12.87
C CYS A 30 -10.78 2.22 -13.03
N ARG A 31 -11.11 1.78 -14.26
CA ARG A 31 -11.46 0.39 -14.56
C ARG A 31 -10.28 -0.55 -14.33
N ASP A 32 -9.10 -0.20 -14.84
CA ASP A 32 -7.90 -1.01 -14.72
C ASP A 32 -7.45 -1.16 -13.27
N TYR A 33 -7.67 -0.14 -12.42
CA TYR A 33 -7.38 -0.29 -10.99
C TYR A 33 -8.29 -1.34 -10.32
N VAL A 34 -9.57 -1.39 -10.67
CA VAL A 34 -10.49 -2.44 -10.19
C VAL A 34 -10.07 -3.81 -10.74
N ASP A 35 -9.81 -3.90 -12.05
CA ASP A 35 -9.43 -5.16 -12.72
C ASP A 35 -8.11 -5.72 -12.15
N ALA A 36 -7.10 -4.87 -11.93
CA ALA A 36 -5.85 -5.28 -11.30
C ALA A 36 -6.01 -5.73 -9.85
N THR A 37 -7.06 -5.29 -9.16
CA THR A 37 -7.39 -5.70 -7.80
C THR A 37 -8.21 -7.00 -7.78
N THR A 38 -8.83 -7.36 -8.91
CA THR A 38 -9.82 -8.45 -9.01
C THR A 38 -9.39 -9.63 -9.90
N GLY A 39 -8.07 -9.86 -10.00
CA GLY A 39 -7.49 -11.04 -10.67
C GLY A 39 -7.22 -10.87 -12.16
N LYS A 40 -7.10 -9.61 -12.63
CA LYS A 40 -6.71 -9.27 -14.00
C LYS A 40 -5.50 -8.33 -14.03
N LEU A 41 -4.53 -8.54 -13.15
CA LEU A 41 -3.37 -7.66 -12.95
C LEU A 41 -2.58 -7.43 -14.24
N ALA A 42 -2.19 -8.50 -14.94
CA ALA A 42 -1.38 -8.39 -16.15
C ALA A 42 -2.08 -7.62 -17.29
N PRO A 43 -3.33 -7.96 -17.71
CA PRO A 43 -4.00 -7.20 -18.75
C PRO A 43 -4.32 -5.75 -18.34
N ALA A 44 -4.69 -5.50 -17.07
CA ALA A 44 -4.94 -4.13 -16.58
C ALA A 44 -3.67 -3.27 -16.61
N TYR A 45 -2.51 -3.83 -16.24
CA TYR A 45 -1.22 -3.15 -16.34
C TYR A 45 -0.88 -2.78 -17.80
N ALA A 46 -1.11 -3.72 -18.73
CA ALA A 46 -0.81 -3.50 -20.14
C ALA A 46 -1.70 -2.40 -20.75
N GLU A 47 -2.99 -2.43 -20.45
CA GLU A 47 -3.95 -1.44 -20.95
C GLU A 47 -3.67 -0.05 -20.36
N LEU A 48 -3.49 0.05 -19.04
CA LEU A 48 -3.18 1.32 -18.39
C LEU A 48 -1.85 1.92 -18.87
N SER A 49 -0.83 1.08 -19.11
CA SER A 49 0.45 1.54 -19.66
C SER A 49 0.27 2.11 -21.07
N ARG A 50 -0.55 1.45 -21.91
CA ARG A 50 -0.87 1.92 -23.27
C ARG A 50 -1.65 3.23 -23.23
N ALA A 51 -2.66 3.32 -22.37
CA ALA A 51 -3.49 4.51 -22.20
C ALA A 51 -2.66 5.73 -21.74
N LEU A 52 -1.74 5.54 -20.80
CA LEU A 52 -0.81 6.60 -20.38
C LEU A 52 0.08 7.07 -21.54
N GLY A 53 0.57 6.13 -22.36
CA GLY A 53 1.39 6.45 -23.53
C GLY A 53 0.63 7.23 -24.62
N ALA A 54 -0.68 6.97 -24.76
CA ALA A 54 -1.56 7.68 -25.67
C ALA A 54 -1.97 9.08 -25.17
N ASN A 55 -1.82 9.35 -23.87
CA ASN A 55 -2.22 10.60 -23.21
C ASN A 55 -1.02 11.32 -22.55
N PRO A 56 -0.02 11.77 -23.32
CA PRO A 56 1.20 12.36 -22.75
C PRO A 56 0.95 13.68 -22.00
N ASP A 57 -0.06 14.45 -22.43
CA ASP A 57 -0.37 15.83 -22.00
C ASP A 57 -1.39 15.90 -20.86
N VAL A 58 -1.74 14.76 -20.25
CA VAL A 58 -2.66 14.72 -19.11
C VAL A 58 -2.13 15.51 -17.91
N ALA A 59 -3.05 16.02 -17.09
CA ALA A 59 -2.70 16.83 -15.92
C ALA A 59 -1.74 16.08 -14.98
N ALA A 60 -0.78 16.81 -14.39
CA ALA A 60 0.28 16.23 -13.57
C ALA A 60 -0.25 15.33 -12.43
N GLY A 61 -1.33 15.74 -11.76
CA GLY A 61 -1.91 14.95 -10.66
C GLY A 61 -2.50 13.62 -11.13
N GLU A 62 -3.17 13.61 -12.29
CA GLU A 62 -3.68 12.37 -12.88
C GLU A 62 -2.54 11.47 -13.35
N LYS A 63 -1.54 12.06 -14.01
CA LYS A 63 -0.32 11.36 -14.43
C LYS A 63 0.40 10.72 -13.24
N LEU A 64 0.52 11.43 -12.13
CA LEU A 64 1.12 10.95 -10.89
C LEU A 64 0.35 9.75 -10.36
N TRP A 65 -0.97 9.85 -10.29
CA TRP A 65 -1.81 8.76 -9.78
C TRP A 65 -1.67 7.51 -10.65
N VAL A 66 -1.76 7.65 -11.98
CA VAL A 66 -1.61 6.53 -12.93
C VAL A 66 -0.22 5.88 -12.82
N LEU A 67 0.86 6.68 -12.82
CA LEU A 67 2.22 6.17 -12.69
C LEU A 67 2.42 5.44 -11.36
N THR A 68 1.85 5.95 -10.26
CA THR A 68 1.92 5.28 -8.96
C THR A 68 1.23 3.91 -9.00
N ARG A 69 0.04 3.83 -9.62
CA ARG A 69 -0.69 2.56 -9.78
C ARG A 69 0.04 1.57 -10.67
N LEU A 70 0.61 2.04 -11.78
CA LEU A 70 1.46 1.22 -12.65
C LEU A 70 2.70 0.70 -11.93
N GLY A 71 3.29 1.50 -11.04
CA GLY A 71 4.39 1.08 -10.17
C GLY A 71 4.01 -0.07 -9.25
N GLU A 72 2.88 0.06 -8.54
CA GLU A 72 2.35 -1.01 -7.66
C GLU A 72 1.95 -2.26 -8.45
N MET A 73 1.35 -2.11 -9.63
CA MET A 73 0.98 -3.24 -10.49
C MET A 73 2.22 -4.00 -10.98
N ALA A 74 3.22 -3.29 -11.49
CA ALA A 74 4.49 -3.89 -11.94
C ALA A 74 5.22 -4.59 -10.79
N TRP A 75 5.20 -4.02 -9.59
CA TRP A 75 5.76 -4.65 -8.41
C TRP A 75 5.05 -5.97 -8.09
N ARG A 76 3.71 -5.99 -8.11
CA ARG A 76 2.92 -7.21 -7.90
C ARG A 76 3.11 -8.27 -9.00
N LEU A 77 3.40 -7.84 -10.24
CA LEU A 77 3.75 -8.72 -11.36
C LEU A 77 5.16 -9.33 -11.23
N GLY A 78 5.96 -8.88 -10.26
CA GLY A 78 7.35 -9.33 -10.11
C GLY A 78 8.31 -8.69 -11.11
N ASP A 79 7.97 -7.51 -11.65
CA ASP A 79 8.86 -6.70 -12.50
C ASP A 79 9.35 -5.46 -11.72
N PRO A 80 10.39 -5.59 -10.88
CA PRO A 80 10.89 -4.48 -10.07
C PRO A 80 11.50 -3.37 -10.94
N ALA A 81 12.01 -3.69 -12.13
CA ALA A 81 12.59 -2.69 -13.03
C ALA A 81 11.49 -1.78 -13.61
N ALA A 82 10.36 -2.36 -14.03
CA ALA A 82 9.20 -1.58 -14.44
C ALA A 82 8.59 -0.79 -13.29
N ALA A 83 8.47 -1.39 -12.10
CA ALA A 83 7.96 -0.70 -10.93
C ALA A 83 8.78 0.56 -10.61
N GLU A 84 10.11 0.41 -10.53
CA GLU A 84 11.00 1.53 -10.23
C GLU A 84 10.95 2.63 -11.29
N ARG A 85 10.86 2.27 -12.58
CA ARG A 85 10.70 3.24 -13.66
C ARG A 85 9.44 4.08 -13.47
N HIS A 86 8.31 3.45 -13.15
CA HIS A 86 7.04 4.15 -12.95
C HIS A 86 7.07 5.06 -11.72
N PHE A 87 7.58 4.58 -10.58
CA PHE A 87 7.72 5.41 -9.38
C PHE A 87 8.67 6.60 -9.60
N LYS A 88 9.82 6.40 -10.25
CA LYS A 88 10.74 7.50 -10.59
C LYS A 88 10.12 8.51 -11.55
N SER A 89 9.32 8.04 -12.51
CA SER A 89 8.59 8.92 -13.43
C SER A 89 7.56 9.75 -12.68
N ALA A 90 6.86 9.17 -11.69
CA ALA A 90 5.92 9.90 -10.85
C ALA A 90 6.64 10.95 -9.98
N LEU A 91 7.77 10.60 -9.36
CA LEU A 91 8.58 11.53 -8.57
C LEU A 91 9.11 12.70 -9.39
N ALA A 92 9.46 12.46 -10.66
CA ALA A 92 9.95 13.51 -11.56
C ALA A 92 8.90 14.58 -11.89
N LEU A 93 7.62 14.35 -11.57
CA LEU A 93 6.56 15.37 -11.69
C LEU A 93 6.67 16.46 -10.60
N GLY A 94 7.50 16.27 -9.57
CA GLY A 94 7.79 17.29 -8.56
C GLY A 94 6.61 17.62 -7.64
N GLN A 95 5.65 16.70 -7.50
CA GLN A 95 4.52 16.86 -6.59
C GLN A 95 4.77 16.12 -5.28
N ASP A 96 4.58 16.81 -4.16
CA ASP A 96 4.64 16.26 -2.82
C ASP A 96 3.40 15.42 -2.53
N ASP A 97 3.45 14.13 -2.90
CA ASP A 97 2.36 13.18 -2.68
C ASP A 97 2.75 12.11 -1.65
N ASN A 98 2.08 12.12 -0.49
CA ASN A 98 2.35 11.17 0.59
C ASN A 98 2.12 9.72 0.15
N PHE A 99 1.14 9.47 -0.74
CA PHE A 99 0.80 8.12 -1.16
C PHE A 99 1.89 7.53 -2.06
N LEU A 100 2.36 8.27 -3.06
CA LEU A 100 3.51 7.93 -3.91
C LEU A 100 4.77 7.67 -3.07
N LEU A 101 5.10 8.59 -2.16
CA LEU A 101 6.28 8.46 -1.31
C LEU A 101 6.22 7.20 -0.43
N ALA A 102 5.05 6.89 0.13
CA ALA A 102 4.84 5.68 0.91
C ALA A 102 4.95 4.42 0.06
N ALA A 103 4.27 4.37 -1.10
CA ALA A 103 4.30 3.23 -2.01
C ALA A 103 5.71 2.94 -2.53
N TYR A 104 6.46 3.98 -2.92
CA TYR A 104 7.83 3.81 -3.37
C TYR A 104 8.78 3.42 -2.24
N ALA A 105 8.57 3.93 -1.03
CA ALA A 105 9.34 3.50 0.14
C ALA A 105 9.10 2.03 0.49
N ASP A 106 7.84 1.56 0.44
CA ASP A 106 7.49 0.16 0.66
C ASP A 106 8.15 -0.74 -0.40
N PHE A 107 8.13 -0.32 -1.67
CA PHE A 107 8.87 -0.99 -2.75
C PHE A 107 10.39 -1.05 -2.47
N LEU A 108 11.02 0.08 -2.11
CA LEU A 108 12.45 0.11 -1.81
C LEU A 108 12.83 -0.76 -0.61
N LEU A 109 11.98 -0.83 0.43
CA LEU A 109 12.19 -1.71 1.58
C LEU A 109 12.14 -3.19 1.17
N ASP A 110 11.20 -3.58 0.32
CA ASP A 110 11.08 -4.93 -0.23
C ASP A 110 12.29 -5.31 -1.11
N GLN A 111 12.82 -4.33 -1.87
CA GLN A 111 14.05 -4.50 -2.64
C GLN A 111 15.34 -4.45 -1.80
N GLY A 112 15.24 -4.37 -0.47
CA GLY A 112 16.42 -4.34 0.41
C GLY A 112 17.23 -3.05 0.32
N ARG A 113 16.59 -1.93 -0.03
CA ARG A 113 17.21 -0.60 -0.21
C ARG A 113 16.79 0.42 0.87
N PRO A 114 16.96 0.13 2.17
CA PRO A 114 16.53 1.06 3.24
C PRO A 114 17.32 2.38 3.24
N ARG A 115 18.57 2.40 2.73
CA ARG A 115 19.35 3.65 2.65
C ARG A 115 18.67 4.69 1.77
N ASP A 116 18.07 4.25 0.67
CA ASP A 116 17.38 5.14 -0.26
C ASP A 116 16.09 5.69 0.35
N VAL A 117 15.40 4.88 1.14
CA VAL A 117 14.22 5.30 1.91
C VAL A 117 14.59 6.39 2.93
N VAL A 118 15.67 6.20 3.69
CA VAL A 118 16.14 7.21 4.65
C VAL A 118 16.47 8.52 3.93
N GLN A 119 17.22 8.45 2.83
CA GLN A 119 17.60 9.64 2.07
C GLN A 119 16.39 10.38 1.52
N MET A 120 15.37 9.65 1.04
CA MET A 120 14.13 10.21 0.52
C MET A 120 13.24 10.81 1.63
N LEU A 121 13.14 10.15 2.79
CA LEU A 121 12.12 10.45 3.79
C LEU A 121 12.60 11.24 5.01
N LYS A 122 13.90 11.49 5.20
CA LYS A 122 14.43 12.19 6.39
C LYS A 122 13.79 13.55 6.71
N GLY A 123 13.23 14.25 5.72
CA GLY A 123 12.52 15.52 5.88
C GLY A 123 11.03 15.41 6.22
N TRP A 124 10.46 14.19 6.21
CA TRP A 124 9.02 13.93 6.22
C TRP A 124 8.47 13.49 7.59
N THR A 125 9.17 13.82 8.68
CA THR A 125 8.85 13.34 10.04
C THR A 125 7.52 13.83 10.63
N ARG A 126 6.85 14.77 9.95
CA ARG A 126 5.51 15.26 10.33
C ARG A 126 4.36 14.38 9.82
N SER A 127 4.61 13.53 8.82
CA SER A 127 3.62 12.61 8.25
C SER A 127 3.77 11.25 8.93
N ASP A 128 2.74 10.75 9.63
CA ASP A 128 2.83 9.45 10.32
C ASP A 128 3.06 8.29 9.35
N THR A 129 2.41 8.34 8.18
CA THR A 129 2.59 7.36 7.11
C THR A 129 4.04 7.30 6.63
N LEU A 130 4.71 8.45 6.44
CA LEU A 130 6.10 8.50 5.96
C LEU A 130 7.12 8.30 7.10
N LEU A 131 6.83 8.81 8.29
CA LEU A 131 7.65 8.59 9.49
C LEU A 131 7.74 7.10 9.82
N LEU A 132 6.65 6.34 9.64
CA LEU A 132 6.66 4.88 9.79
C LEU A 132 7.67 4.22 8.84
N ARG A 133 7.64 4.53 7.54
CA ARG A 133 8.60 3.96 6.57
C ARG A 133 10.03 4.38 6.86
N LEU A 134 10.24 5.63 7.26
CA LEU A 134 11.55 6.13 7.69
C LEU A 134 12.07 5.32 8.89
N ALA A 135 11.27 5.16 9.95
CA ALA A 135 11.65 4.39 11.13
C ALA A 135 11.92 2.91 10.81
N LEU A 136 11.16 2.30 9.89
CA LEU A 136 11.41 0.94 9.40
C LEU A 136 12.79 0.82 8.72
N ALA A 137 13.13 1.79 7.86
CA ALA A 137 14.40 1.84 7.17
C ALA A 137 15.58 2.06 8.13
N GLU A 138 15.44 3.00 9.06
CA GLU A 138 16.43 3.31 10.09
C GLU A 138 16.68 2.12 11.02
N LYS A 139 15.61 1.42 11.45
CA LYS A 139 15.73 0.20 12.27
C LYS A 139 16.50 -0.90 11.53
N LYS A 140 16.21 -1.13 10.24
CA LYS A 140 16.94 -2.12 9.40
C LYS A 140 18.44 -1.78 9.27
N LEU A 141 18.78 -0.49 9.30
CA LEU A 141 20.15 -0.01 9.21
C LEU A 141 20.84 0.17 10.56
N ALA A 142 20.14 -0.09 11.68
CA ALA A 142 20.60 0.19 13.03
C ALA A 142 21.07 1.65 13.23
N LEU A 143 20.35 2.60 12.63
CA LEU A 143 20.64 4.03 12.78
C LEU A 143 20.17 4.55 14.15
N PRO A 144 20.91 5.48 14.78
CA PRO A 144 20.56 6.01 16.10
C PRO A 144 19.22 6.77 16.13
N GLU A 145 18.82 7.39 15.02
CA GLU A 145 17.57 8.13 14.88
C GLU A 145 16.33 7.24 15.05
N ALA A 146 16.45 5.94 14.75
CA ALA A 146 15.35 4.98 14.79
C ALA A 146 14.62 5.01 16.14
N ALA A 147 15.34 5.10 17.25
CA ALA A 147 14.75 5.08 18.59
C ALA A 147 13.80 6.27 18.81
N ALA A 148 14.23 7.48 18.40
CA ALA A 148 13.44 8.70 18.55
C ALA A 148 12.20 8.68 17.66
N HIS A 149 12.34 8.24 16.40
CA HIS A 149 11.20 8.15 15.47
C HIS A 149 10.19 7.06 15.86
N VAL A 150 10.66 5.91 16.34
CA VAL A 150 9.80 4.86 16.90
C VAL A 150 9.04 5.36 18.13
N GLN A 151 9.69 6.13 19.02
CA GLN A 151 9.01 6.72 20.16
C GLN A 151 7.95 7.73 19.72
N ALA A 152 8.28 8.63 18.80
CA ALA A 152 7.35 9.65 18.32
C ALA A 152 6.09 9.04 17.69
N LEU A 153 6.20 7.95 16.91
CA LEU A 153 5.06 7.22 16.39
C LEU A 153 4.18 6.66 17.52
N GLY A 154 4.80 6.03 18.52
CA GLY A 154 4.09 5.50 19.69
C GLY A 154 3.30 6.56 20.45
N ASP A 155 3.92 7.71 20.69
CA ASP A 155 3.28 8.82 21.38
C ASP A 155 2.08 9.36 20.59
N ARG A 156 2.19 9.43 19.25
CA ARG A 156 1.10 9.88 18.36
C ARG A 156 -0.08 8.91 18.34
N PHE A 157 0.16 7.60 18.22
CA PHE A 157 -0.90 6.59 18.28
C PHE A 157 -1.58 6.54 19.65
N ALA A 158 -0.81 6.63 20.74
CA ALA A 158 -1.36 6.70 22.08
C ALA A 158 -2.23 7.96 22.28
N ALA A 159 -1.79 9.11 21.77
CA ALA A 159 -2.57 10.35 21.83
C ALA A 159 -3.86 10.27 21.01
N ALA A 160 -3.84 9.66 19.83
CA ALA A 160 -5.04 9.41 19.03
C ALA A 160 -6.05 8.52 19.77
N THR A 161 -5.57 7.43 20.39
CA THR A 161 -6.39 6.53 21.22
C THR A 161 -7.07 7.28 22.37
N LEU A 162 -6.34 8.15 23.09
CA LEU A 162 -6.89 8.94 24.19
C LEU A 162 -8.00 9.91 23.73
N ARG A 163 -7.96 10.37 22.48
CA ARG A 163 -9.01 11.20 21.87
C ARG A 163 -10.19 10.38 21.32
N GLY A 164 -10.13 9.04 21.40
CA GLY A 164 -11.11 8.14 20.79
C GLY A 164 -11.02 8.10 19.26
N GLU A 165 -9.91 8.60 18.69
CA GLU A 165 -9.67 8.56 17.25
C GLU A 165 -9.23 7.15 16.84
N ARG A 166 -9.78 6.68 15.73
CA ARG A 166 -9.41 5.41 15.08
C ARG A 166 -8.73 5.66 13.74
N LEU A 167 -7.90 6.70 13.68
CA LEU A 167 -7.17 7.09 12.49
C LEU A 167 -5.86 6.29 12.39
N HIS A 168 -5.45 5.91 11.19
CA HIS A 168 -4.17 5.25 10.91
C HIS A 168 -3.95 3.88 11.57
N MET A 169 -5.02 3.10 11.80
CA MET A 169 -4.89 1.77 12.41
C MET A 169 -4.05 0.80 11.56
N GLY A 170 -4.04 0.93 10.22
CA GLY A 170 -3.14 0.16 9.35
C GLY A 170 -1.66 0.43 9.65
N GLU A 171 -1.30 1.71 9.80
CA GLU A 171 0.03 2.17 10.19
C GLU A 171 0.39 1.76 11.62
N GLU A 172 -0.56 1.85 12.56
CA GLU A 172 -0.35 1.39 13.94
C GLU A 172 -0.09 -0.13 13.99
N ALA A 173 -0.85 -0.93 13.24
CA ALA A 173 -0.65 -2.37 13.16
C ALA A 173 0.75 -2.70 12.62
N ARG A 174 1.18 -2.02 11.55
CA ARG A 174 2.52 -2.17 10.98
C ARG A 174 3.62 -1.73 11.96
N TYR A 175 3.42 -0.64 12.69
CA TYR A 175 4.32 -0.17 13.75
C TYR A 175 4.46 -1.22 14.87
N LEU A 176 3.35 -1.76 15.35
CA LEU A 176 3.35 -2.78 16.40
C LEU A 176 4.10 -4.03 15.95
N LEU A 177 3.88 -4.47 14.71
CA LEU A 177 4.52 -5.65 14.16
C LEU A 177 6.03 -5.45 13.99
N ASP A 178 6.43 -4.48 13.17
CA ASP A 178 7.81 -4.41 12.69
C ASP A 178 8.73 -3.57 13.58
N LEU A 179 8.19 -2.57 14.29
CA LEU A 179 8.97 -1.70 15.14
C LEU A 179 8.96 -2.15 16.60
N LYS A 180 7.83 -2.64 17.10
CA LYS A 180 7.70 -3.14 18.49
C LYS A 180 7.83 -4.66 18.63
N GLY A 181 7.66 -5.44 17.56
CA GLY A 181 7.69 -6.90 17.64
C GLY A 181 6.48 -7.51 18.35
N ASP A 182 5.39 -6.75 18.50
CA ASP A 182 4.17 -7.19 19.17
C ASP A 182 3.14 -7.71 18.17
N ALA A 183 3.37 -8.93 17.70
CA ALA A 183 2.54 -9.57 16.69
C ALA A 183 1.06 -9.72 17.14
N LYS A 184 0.82 -9.98 18.43
CA LYS A 184 -0.55 -10.16 18.95
C LYS A 184 -1.34 -8.86 18.92
N ARG A 185 -0.74 -7.75 19.37
CA ARG A 185 -1.40 -6.43 19.30
C ARG A 185 -1.52 -5.96 17.85
N ALA A 186 -0.50 -6.19 17.02
CA ALA A 186 -0.56 -5.86 15.59
C ALA A 186 -1.73 -6.57 14.90
N LEU A 187 -1.93 -7.87 15.18
CA LEU A 187 -3.04 -8.63 14.64
C LEU A 187 -4.40 -8.08 15.11
N ALA A 188 -4.53 -7.77 16.40
CA ALA A 188 -5.77 -7.21 16.94
C ALA A 188 -6.12 -5.85 16.31
N VAL A 189 -5.14 -4.94 16.20
CA VAL A 189 -5.33 -3.62 15.59
C VAL A 189 -5.61 -3.74 14.09
N GLY A 190 -4.87 -4.62 13.39
CA GLY A 190 -5.08 -4.86 11.96
C GLY A 190 -6.47 -5.43 11.65
N LEU A 191 -6.97 -6.35 12.48
CA LEU A 191 -8.33 -6.88 12.34
C LEU A 191 -9.41 -5.84 12.67
N GLU A 192 -9.17 -4.93 13.61
CA GLU A 192 -10.08 -3.81 13.86
C GLU A 192 -10.12 -2.86 12.64
N ASN A 193 -8.96 -2.52 12.07
CA ASN A 193 -8.87 -1.74 10.82
C ASN A 193 -9.64 -2.42 9.68
N TRP A 194 -9.49 -3.74 9.55
CA TRP A 194 -10.08 -4.53 8.48
C TRP A 194 -11.62 -4.52 8.46
N LYS A 195 -12.28 -4.11 9.55
CA LYS A 195 -13.74 -3.93 9.57
C LYS A 195 -14.20 -2.78 8.67
N ASP A 196 -13.39 -1.73 8.56
CA ASP A 196 -13.75 -0.49 7.87
C ASP A 196 -12.88 -0.22 6.63
N GLN A 197 -11.58 -0.51 6.72
CA GLN A 197 -10.59 -0.29 5.66
C GLN A 197 -9.96 -1.63 5.26
N ARG A 198 -10.28 -2.05 4.05
CA ARG A 198 -9.91 -3.33 3.44
C ARG A 198 -8.92 -3.13 2.29
N GLU A 199 -7.92 -2.29 2.52
CA GLU A 199 -6.87 -2.02 1.53
C GLU A 199 -5.86 -3.18 1.47
N PRO A 200 -5.31 -3.52 0.29
CA PRO A 200 -4.35 -4.61 0.18
C PRO A 200 -3.12 -4.48 1.09
N ARG A 201 -2.62 -3.26 1.34
CA ARG A 201 -1.48 -3.06 2.25
C ARG A 201 -1.81 -3.51 3.68
N ASP A 202 -3.05 -3.31 4.13
CA ASP A 202 -3.50 -3.65 5.49
C ASP A 202 -3.77 -5.16 5.58
N ALA A 203 -4.27 -5.77 4.49
CA ALA A 203 -4.38 -7.23 4.38
C ALA A 203 -3.03 -7.92 4.62
N LEU A 204 -1.95 -7.40 4.03
CA LEU A 204 -0.62 -7.97 4.21
C LEU A 204 -0.18 -7.88 5.68
N VAL A 205 -0.40 -6.75 6.35
CA VAL A 205 -0.08 -6.59 7.78
C VAL A 205 -0.80 -7.64 8.63
N VAL A 206 -2.10 -7.87 8.39
CA VAL A 206 -2.87 -8.87 9.13
C VAL A 206 -2.33 -10.28 8.90
N LEU A 207 -2.02 -10.65 7.65
CA LEU A 207 -1.45 -11.97 7.32
C LEU A 207 -0.09 -12.18 8.00
N GLU A 208 0.79 -11.19 7.96
CA GLU A 208 2.12 -11.27 8.58
C GLU A 208 2.03 -11.30 10.11
N ALA A 209 1.15 -10.49 10.70
CA ALA A 209 0.93 -10.47 12.14
C ALA A 209 0.34 -11.81 12.65
N ALA A 210 -0.61 -12.39 11.91
CA ALA A 210 -1.17 -13.71 12.22
C ALA A 210 -0.12 -14.82 12.16
N ALA A 211 0.72 -14.81 11.11
CA ALA A 211 1.82 -15.76 10.99
C ALA A 211 2.82 -15.61 12.16
N ALA A 212 3.23 -14.38 12.49
CA ALA A 212 4.15 -14.10 13.59
C ALA A 212 3.56 -14.44 14.97
N ALA A 213 2.26 -14.23 15.15
CA ALA A 213 1.53 -14.58 16.38
C ALA A 213 1.22 -16.09 16.49
N LYS A 214 1.46 -16.86 15.41
CA LYS A 214 1.05 -18.27 15.26
C LYS A 214 -0.46 -18.47 15.44
N ASP A 215 -1.24 -17.51 14.95
CA ASP A 215 -2.70 -17.51 15.00
C ASP A 215 -3.27 -17.37 13.58
N GLY A 216 -3.01 -18.37 12.75
CA GLY A 216 -3.50 -18.37 11.36
C GLY A 216 -5.02 -18.37 11.25
N ALA A 217 -5.73 -18.88 12.27
CA ALA A 217 -7.20 -18.89 12.30
C ALA A 217 -7.78 -17.48 12.36
N ALA A 218 -7.14 -16.56 13.10
CA ALA A 218 -7.58 -15.16 13.19
C ALA A 218 -7.49 -14.40 11.85
N ALA A 219 -6.67 -14.86 10.89
CA ALA A 219 -6.55 -14.25 9.56
C ALA A 219 -7.66 -14.65 8.56
N GLU A 220 -8.64 -15.48 8.96
CA GLU A 220 -9.72 -15.96 8.08
C GLU A 220 -10.39 -14.85 7.24
N PRO A 221 -10.74 -13.66 7.80
CA PRO A 221 -11.42 -12.64 7.02
C PRO A 221 -10.59 -12.11 5.85
N VAL A 222 -9.27 -12.05 6.02
CA VAL A 222 -8.33 -11.60 4.98
C VAL A 222 -8.04 -12.71 3.98
N LEU A 223 -7.91 -13.96 4.45
CA LEU A 223 -7.74 -15.13 3.58
C LEU A 223 -8.95 -15.31 2.66
N LYS A 224 -10.16 -15.13 3.19
CA LYS A 224 -11.41 -15.15 2.43
C LYS A 224 -11.43 -14.03 1.37
N TRP A 225 -11.09 -12.80 1.76
CA TRP A 225 -10.96 -11.69 0.80
C TRP A 225 -9.96 -12.00 -0.30
N LEU A 226 -8.79 -12.55 0.03
CA LEU A 226 -7.74 -12.89 -0.95
C LEU A 226 -8.26 -13.91 -1.97
N GLN A 227 -9.05 -14.89 -1.52
CA GLN A 227 -9.69 -15.89 -2.38
C GLN A 227 -10.79 -15.29 -3.26
N GLU A 228 -11.71 -14.53 -2.67
CA GLU A 228 -12.90 -13.98 -3.36
C GLU A 228 -12.52 -12.89 -4.37
N SER A 229 -11.61 -11.99 -3.99
CA SER A 229 -11.11 -10.93 -4.87
C SER A 229 -10.17 -11.47 -5.95
N ARG A 230 -9.55 -12.64 -5.74
CA ARG A 230 -8.47 -13.15 -6.59
C ARG A 230 -7.28 -12.16 -6.67
N PHE A 231 -7.06 -11.38 -5.62
CA PHE A 231 -5.97 -10.41 -5.59
C PHE A 231 -4.61 -11.10 -5.81
N GLU A 232 -3.92 -10.71 -6.89
CA GLU A 232 -2.66 -11.31 -7.29
C GLU A 232 -1.50 -10.69 -6.51
N SER A 233 -0.94 -11.42 -5.56
CA SER A 233 0.26 -11.03 -4.80
C SER A 233 1.03 -12.28 -4.35
N ALA A 234 2.22 -12.48 -4.91
CA ALA A 234 3.09 -13.59 -4.54
C ALA A 234 3.48 -13.55 -3.05
N THR A 235 3.69 -12.36 -2.49
CA THR A 235 4.01 -12.17 -1.07
C THR A 235 2.86 -12.63 -0.18
N MET A 236 1.63 -12.16 -0.44
CA MET A 236 0.47 -12.58 0.36
C MET A 236 0.22 -14.08 0.26
N GLN A 237 0.36 -14.68 -0.93
CA GLN A 237 0.21 -16.13 -1.12
C GLN A 237 1.25 -16.94 -0.34
N ARG A 238 2.51 -16.49 -0.31
CA ARG A 238 3.56 -17.13 0.51
C ARG A 238 3.24 -17.07 1.99
N VAL A 239 2.86 -15.88 2.50
CA VAL A 239 2.51 -15.72 3.93
C VAL A 239 1.29 -16.57 4.28
N ALA A 240 0.23 -16.51 3.47
CA ALA A 240 -0.97 -17.33 3.65
C ALA A 240 -0.67 -18.84 3.68
N THR A 241 0.27 -19.32 2.87
CA THR A 241 0.66 -20.73 2.84
C THR A 241 1.48 -21.13 4.07
N SER A 242 2.28 -20.22 4.63
CA SER A 242 3.11 -20.50 5.83
C SER A 242 2.31 -20.69 7.12
N MET A 243 1.03 -20.33 7.14
CA MET A 243 0.13 -20.46 8.30
C MET A 243 -0.67 -21.77 8.30
N ARG A 244 -0.55 -22.59 7.25
CA ARG A 244 -1.18 -23.92 7.15
C ARG A 244 -0.34 -24.96 7.84
#